data_AF-A0A2B8A484-F1
#
_entry.id   AF-A0A2B8A484-F1
#
_cell.length_a   1.000
_cell.length_b   1.000
_cell.length_c   1.000
_cell.angle_alpha   90.00
_cell.angle_beta   90.00
_cell.angle_gamma   90.00
#
_symmetry.space_group_name_H-M   'P 1'
#
loop_
_entity.id
_entity.type
_entity.pdbx_description
1 polymer ?
#
loop_
_entity_poly.entity_id
_entity_poly.type
_entity_poly.pdbx_seq_one_letter_code
_entity_poly.pdbx_strand_id
1 'polypeptide(L)' 'HLINLIGYAYDPEIIVLGGSVSSSFPLYERGMRSVMQNYCFDCETPVKVCPSVTQDISIFGAVSLFSE' A
#
# COMPACT_ATOMS: atom_id res chain seq x y z
N HIS A 1 4.45 10.88 5.31
CA HIS A 1 3.19 11.56 5.68
C HIS A 1 2.00 11.09 4.85
N LEU A 2 2.06 11.03 3.51
CA LEU A 2 0.92 10.58 2.67
C LEU A 2 0.34 9.22 3.09
N ILE A 3 1.19 8.25 3.42
CA ILE A 3 0.72 6.91 3.82
C ILE A 3 -0.11 6.93 5.11
N ASN A 4 0.21 7.81 6.06
CA ASN A 4 -0.60 8.01 7.26
C ASN A 4 -1.93 8.67 6.89
N LEU A 5 -1.96 9.65 5.97
CA LEU A 5 -3.21 10.26 5.52
C LEU A 5 -4.17 9.23 4.91
N ILE A 6 -3.64 8.30 4.09
CA ILE A 6 -4.42 7.19 3.52
C ILE A 6 -4.99 6.32 4.64
N GLY A 7 -4.15 5.97 5.63
CA GLY A 7 -4.62 5.29 6.83
C GLY A 7 -5.79 6.05 7.48
N TYR A 8 -5.62 7.35 7.76
CA TYR A 8 -6.60 8.12 8.52
C TYR A 8 -7.93 8.25 7.79
N ALA A 9 -7.90 8.26 6.45
CA ALA A 9 -9.08 8.41 5.62
C ALA A 9 -9.86 7.10 5.42
N TYR A 10 -9.18 5.95 5.37
CA TYR A 10 -9.77 4.70 4.89
C TYR A 10 -9.64 3.49 5.82
N ASP A 11 -8.82 3.57 6.88
CA ASP A 11 -8.48 2.45 7.78
C ASP A 11 -8.29 1.08 7.07
N PRO A 12 -7.38 1.00 6.07
CA PRO A 12 -7.28 -0.20 5.26
C PRO A 12 -6.52 -1.32 5.98
N GLU A 13 -6.90 -2.57 5.72
CA GLU A 13 -6.13 -3.73 6.15
C GLU A 13 -4.77 -3.83 5.44
N ILE A 14 -4.71 -3.41 4.17
CA ILE A 14 -3.51 -3.48 3.33
C ILE A 14 -3.40 -2.32 2.33
N ILE A 15 -2.17 -1.86 2.10
CA ILE A 15 -1.80 -0.90 1.07
C ILE A 15 -0.80 -1.58 0.12
N VAL A 16 -1.20 -1.74 -1.14
CA VAL A 16 -0.36 -2.33 -2.19
C VAL A 16 0.25 -1.22 -3.04
N LEU A 17 1.58 -1.17 -3.12
CA LEU A 17 2.32 -0.17 -3.90
C LEU A 17 2.59 -0.70 -5.30
N GLY A 18 2.19 0.03 -6.34
CA GLY A 18 2.40 -0.33 -7.74
C GLY A 18 3.42 0.54 -8.47
N GLY A 19 3.69 0.20 -9.74
CA GLY A 19 4.50 1.02 -10.65
C GLY A 19 5.95 1.22 -10.18
N SER A 20 6.55 2.35 -10.55
CA SER A 20 7.94 2.67 -10.18
C SER A 20 8.18 2.81 -8.67
N VAL A 21 7.12 3.07 -7.91
CA VAL A 21 7.17 3.17 -6.45
C VAL A 21 7.43 1.81 -5.82
N SER A 22 6.88 0.72 -6.38
CA SER A 22 7.14 -0.64 -5.90
C SER A 22 8.58 -1.08 -6.16
N SER A 23 9.14 -0.75 -7.34
CA SER A 23 10.51 -1.09 -7.72
C SER A 23 11.57 -0.47 -6.81
N SER A 24 11.27 0.69 -6.22
CA SER A 24 12.16 1.41 -5.31
C SER A 24 11.87 1.13 -3.83
N PHE A 25 10.91 0.24 -3.52
CA PHE A 25 10.46 -0.04 -2.14
C PHE A 25 11.59 -0.30 -1.13
N PRO A 26 12.62 -1.11 -1.44
CA PRO A 26 13.70 -1.38 -0.49
C PRO A 26 14.47 -0.12 -0.05
N LEU A 27 14.48 0.93 -0.87
CA LEU A 27 15.21 2.17 -0.60
C LEU A 27 14.54 3.02 0.48
N TYR A 28 13.21 2.96 0.61
CA TYR A 28 12.45 3.83 1.51
C TYR A 28 11.62 3.07 2.56
N GLU A 29 11.53 1.74 2.49
CA GLU A 29 10.73 0.91 3.39
C GLU A 29 10.96 1.27 4.86
N ARG A 30 12.23 1.32 5.29
CA ARG A 30 12.58 1.59 6.69
C ARG A 30 12.08 2.97 7.14
N GLY A 31 12.28 3.99 6.32
CA GLY A 31 11.83 5.35 6.63
C GLY A 31 10.30 5.45 6.67
N MET A 32 9.63 4.80 5.72
CA MET A 32 8.18 4.70 5.68
C MET A 32 7.62 4.02 6.93
N ARG A 33 8.13 2.85 7.31
CA ARG A 33 7.70 2.12 8.52
C ARG A 33 7.90 2.96 9.78
N SER A 34 9.00 3.69 9.90
CA SER A 34 9.24 4.59 11.03
C SER A 34 8.20 5.71 11.12
N VAL A 35 7.78 6.29 9.99
CA VAL A 35 6.72 7.31 9.96
C VAL A 35 5.35 6.72 10.33
N MET A 36 5.11 5.46 9.98
CA MET A 36 3.88 4.73 10.30
C MET A 36 3.82 4.23 11.75
N GLN A 37 4.94 4.15 12.47
CA GLN A 37 4.92 3.80 13.91
C GLN A 37 4.31 4.92 14.76
N ASN A 38 4.39 6.18 14.30
CA ASN A 38 3.77 7.32 14.96
C ASN A 38 2.30 7.53 14.53
N TYR A 39 1.70 6.49 13.95
CA TYR A 39 0.33 6.51 13.50
C TYR A 39 -0.59 6.34 14.71
N CYS A 40 -1.55 7.26 14.88
CA CYS A 40 -2.24 7.52 16.15
C CYS A 40 -3.54 6.72 16.34
N PHE A 41 -3.75 5.66 15.55
CA PHE A 41 -4.87 4.75 15.77
C PHE A 41 -4.40 3.52 16.57
N ASP A 42 -5.11 3.24 17.66
CA ASP A 42 -5.11 1.93 18.31
C ASP A 42 -5.86 0.92 17.43
N CYS A 43 -5.32 0.61 16.25
CA CYS A 43 -5.83 -0.46 15.39
C CYS A 43 -5.42 -1.80 16.01
N GLU A 44 -6.37 -2.70 16.27
CA GLU A 44 -6.07 -4.07 16.73
C GLU A 44 -5.18 -4.82 15.73
N THR A 45 -5.29 -4.49 14.44
CA THR A 45 -4.47 -5.03 13.36
C THR A 45 -3.72 -3.90 12.63
N PRO A 46 -2.38 -3.87 12.66
CA PRO A 46 -1.62 -2.86 11.95
C PRO A 46 -1.75 -3.05 10.42
N VAL A 47 -1.96 -1.95 9.70
CA VAL A 47 -2.02 -1.93 8.24
C VAL A 47 -0.76 -2.56 7.63
N LYS A 48 -0.95 -3.48 6.69
CA LYS A 48 0.15 -4.10 5.93
C LYS A 48 0.49 -3.22 4.73
N VAL A 49 1.77 -2.97 4.50
CA VAL A 49 2.24 -2.25 3.29
C VAL A 49 3.19 -3.15 2.53
N CYS A 50 2.90 -3.41 1.26
CA CYS A 50 3.70 -4.29 0.42
C CYS A 50 3.81 -3.77 -1.03
N PRO A 51 4.93 -4.03 -1.72
CA PRO A 51 5.03 -3.81 -3.16
C PRO A 51 4.23 -4.86 -3.93
N SER A 52 3.58 -4.45 -5.01
CA SER A 52 3.00 -5.37 -5.99
C SER A 52 4.10 -6.14 -6.70
N VAL A 53 3.93 -7.46 -6.77
CA VAL A 53 4.83 -8.39 -7.50
C VAL A 53 4.20 -8.88 -8.80
N THR A 54 2.92 -8.61 -9.02
CA THR A 54 2.17 -9.08 -10.18
C THR A 54 2.45 -8.16 -11.36
N GLN A 55 3.14 -8.68 -12.37
CA GLN A 55 3.30 -8.01 -13.65
C GLN A 55 1.95 -7.86 -14.36
N ASP A 56 1.82 -6.81 -15.16
CA ASP A 56 0.62 -6.55 -15.97
C ASP A 56 -0.70 -6.47 -15.17
N ILE A 57 -0.63 -6.13 -13.88
CA ILE A 57 -1.82 -6.02 -13.00
C ILE A 57 -2.88 -5.06 -13.55
N SER A 58 -2.48 -4.03 -14.30
CA SER A 58 -3.40 -3.11 -14.97
C SER A 58 -4.24 -3.80 -16.05
N ILE A 59 -3.67 -4.77 -16.77
CA ILE A 59 -4.38 -5.56 -17.77
C ILE A 59 -5.35 -6.50 -17.09
N PHE A 60 -4.91 -7.21 -16.04
CA PHE A 60 -5.79 -8.07 -15.25
C PHE A 60 -6.97 -7.30 -14.65
N GLY A 61 -6.72 -6.09 -14.14
CA GLY A 61 -7.77 -5.20 -13.63
C GLY A 61 -8.73 -4.74 -14.72
N ALA A 62 -8.24 -4.44 -15.94
CA ALA A 62 -9.12 -4.11 -17.06
C ALA A 62 -10.00 -5.31 -17.47
N VAL A 63 -9.44 -6.52 -17.48
CA VAL A 63 -10.18 -7.75 -17.78
C VAL A 63 -11.26 -8.03 -16.72
N SER A 64 -10.96 -7.84 -15.43
CA SER A 64 -11.93 -8.08 -14.36
C SER A 64 -13.14 -7.15 -14.41
N LEU A 65 -13.02 -5.97 -15.01
CA LEU A 65 -14.16 -5.05 -15.21
C LEU A 65 -15.11 -5.48 -16.33
N PHE A 66 -14.62 -6.28 -17.28
CA PHE A 66 -15.42 -6.74 -18.44
C PHE A 66 -15.91 -8.18 -18.28
N SER A 67 -15.17 -9.01 -17.55
CA SER A 67 -15.39 -10.45 -17.45
C SER A 67 -16.27 -10.86 -16.26
N GLU A 68 -17.23 -10.00 -15.89
CA GLU A 68 -18.28 -10.32 -14.91
C GLU A 68 -19.42 -11.14 -15.53
#